data_AF-X1ASZ7-F1
#
_entry.id   AF-X1ASZ7-F1
#
_cell.length_a   1.000
_cell.length_b   1.000
_cell.length_c   1.000
_cell.angle_alpha   90.00
_cell.angle_beta   90.00
_cell.angle_gamma   90.00
#
_symmetry.space_group_name_H-M   'P 1'
#
loop_
_entity.id
_entity.type
_entity.pdbx_description
1 polymer ?
#
loop_
_entity_poly.entity_id
_entity_poly.type
_entity_poly.pdbx_seq_one_letter_code
_entity_poly.pdbx_strand_id
1 'polypeptide(L)'
;RNRIIIALPGPYNELVPMLEERVVPYLKERLEVREVIKSLVLRTTGLPESRVAEKLKDIMKKSKNPQVSLLAHENIVDIRMVAKAGDEKTIEIISAFIFIT
;
A
#
# COMPACT_ATOMS: atom_id res chain seq x y z
N ARG A 1 -13.85 -28.23 6.68
CA ARG A 1 -14.10 -26.79 6.97
C ARG A 1 -12.87 -26.25 7.70
N ASN A 2 -11.95 -25.58 7.01
CA ASN A 2 -10.76 -25.00 7.65
C ASN A 2 -11.03 -23.49 7.86
N ARG A 3 -11.68 -23.15 8.98
CA ARG A 3 -12.04 -21.76 9.30
C ARG A 3 -11.16 -21.29 10.46
N ILE A 4 -10.51 -20.15 10.27
CA ILE A 4 -9.73 -19.48 11.31
C ILE A 4 -10.60 -18.36 11.87
N ILE A 5 -10.76 -18.33 13.20
CA ILE A 5 -11.47 -17.28 13.92
C ILE A 5 -10.45 -16.67 14.88
N ILE A 6 -10.27 -15.35 14.81
CA ILE A 6 -9.35 -14.59 15.65
C ILE A 6 -10.17 -13.51 16.36
N ALA A 7 -10.08 -13.47 17.69
CA ALA A 7 -10.66 -12.41 18.51
C ALA A 7 -9.54 -11.44 18.90
N LEU A 8 -9.76 -10.15 18.66
CA LEU A 8 -8.82 -9.07 18.98
C LEU A 8 -9.43 -8.15 20.04
N PRO A 9 -8.58 -7.48 20.85
CA PRO A 9 -9.03 -6.50 21.82
C PRO A 9 -9.61 -5.27 21.10
N GLY A 10 -10.53 -4.57 21.77
CA GLY A 10 -11.16 -3.36 21.23
C GLY A 10 -10.24 -2.13 21.19
N PRO A 11 -9.43 -1.85 22.25
CA PRO A 11 -8.57 -0.68 22.28
C PRO A 11 -7.51 -0.69 21.17
N TYR A 12 -7.39 0.41 20.43
CA TYR A 12 -6.44 0.53 19.31
C TYR A 12 -5.00 0.21 19.71
N ASN A 13 -4.58 0.72 20.88
CA ASN A 13 -3.23 0.54 21.41
C ASN A 13 -2.91 -0.91 21.79
N GLU A 14 -3.92 -1.77 21.96
CA GLU A 14 -3.76 -3.21 22.22
C GLU A 14 -3.97 -4.03 20.94
N LEU A 15 -4.93 -3.61 20.11
CA LEU A 15 -5.30 -4.27 18.86
C LEU A 15 -4.13 -4.30 17.89
N VAL A 16 -3.49 -3.15 17.66
CA VAL A 16 -2.39 -3.01 16.69
C VAL A 16 -1.23 -3.95 17.01
N PRO A 17 -0.61 -3.93 18.21
CA PRO A 17 0.51 -4.82 18.51
C PRO A 17 0.09 -6.29 18.45
N MET A 18 -1.11 -6.64 18.93
CA MET A 18 -1.58 -8.02 18.88
C MET A 18 -1.81 -8.51 17.43
N LEU A 19 -2.29 -7.63 16.54
CA LEU A 19 -2.45 -7.94 15.13
C LEU A 19 -1.08 -8.11 14.45
N GLU A 20 -0.18 -7.15 14.59
CA GLU A 20 1.09 -7.09 13.87
C GLU A 20 2.09 -8.13 14.36
N GLU A 21 2.20 -8.35 15.67
CA GLU A 21 3.22 -9.22 16.26
C GLU A 21 2.78 -10.68 16.39
N ARG A 22 1.46 -10.96 16.42
CA ARG A 22 0.93 -12.32 16.65
C ARG A 22 0.11 -12.83 15.49
N VAL A 23 -0.93 -12.10 15.09
CA VAL A 23 -1.90 -12.60 14.11
C VAL A 23 -1.32 -12.64 12.70
N VAL A 24 -0.66 -11.58 12.27
CA VAL A 24 -0.06 -11.50 10.92
C VAL A 24 0.99 -12.61 10.71
N PRO A 25 1.96 -12.84 11.62
CA PRO A 25 2.90 -13.96 11.50
C PRO A 25 2.20 -15.33 11.44
N TYR A 26 1.22 -15.55 12.32
CA TYR A 26 0.45 -16.80 12.34
C TYR A 26 -0.26 -17.07 11.01
N LEU A 27 -0.89 -16.05 10.40
CA LEU A 27 -1.57 -16.20 9.12
C LEU A 27 -0.59 -16.38 7.96
N LYS A 28 0.56 -15.69 7.98
CA LYS A 28 1.61 -15.87 6.96
C LYS A 28 2.10 -17.32 6.92
N GLU A 29 2.36 -17.92 8.09
CA GLU A 29 2.78 -19.32 8.21
C GLU A 29 1.65 -20.28 7.80
N ARG A 30 0.44 -20.08 8.34
CA ARG A 30 -0.66 -21.03 8.18
C ARG A 30 -1.27 -21.06 6.78
N LEU A 31 -1.24 -19.93 6.07
CA LEU A 31 -1.78 -19.81 4.72
C LEU A 31 -0.71 -19.89 3.62
N GLU A 32 0.55 -20.15 3.99
CA GLU A 32 1.69 -20.16 3.07
C GLU A 32 1.70 -18.92 2.16
N VAL A 33 1.52 -17.73 2.76
CA VAL A 33 1.43 -16.49 1.98
C VAL A 33 2.78 -16.23 1.31
N ARG A 34 2.80 -16.34 -0.02
CA ARG A 34 4.00 -16.13 -0.87
C ARG A 34 4.04 -14.78 -1.56
N GLU A 35 3.00 -13.97 -1.41
CA GLU A 35 2.90 -12.67 -2.05
C GLU A 35 2.58 -11.60 -1.02
N VAL A 36 3.33 -10.50 -1.10
CA VAL A 36 3.17 -9.31 -0.29
C VAL A 36 2.64 -8.21 -1.18
N ILE A 37 1.57 -7.55 -0.72
CA ILE A 37 1.04 -6.34 -1.34
C ILE A 37 1.41 -5.17 -0.43
N LYS A 38 2.07 -4.15 -0.99
CA LYS A 38 2.29 -2.88 -0.30
C LYS A 38 1.67 -1.76 -1.11
N SER A 39 1.22 -0.75 -0.40
CA SER A 39 0.68 0.46 -1.00
C SER A 39 1.23 1.69 -0.33
N LEU A 40 1.56 2.70 -1.13
CA LEU A 40 1.93 4.04 -0.69
C LEU A 40 0.93 5.04 -1.26
N VAL A 41 0.57 6.03 -0.46
CA VAL A 41 -0.28 7.15 -0.90
C VAL A 41 0.52 8.44 -0.70
N LEU A 42 0.79 9.15 -1.79
CA LEU A 42 1.37 10.48 -1.78
C LEU A 42 0.24 11.50 -1.89
N ARG A 43 0.07 12.31 -0.84
CA ARG A 43 -0.93 13.35 -0.81
C ARG A 43 -0.37 14.65 -1.37
N THR A 44 -0.97 15.14 -2.45
CA THR A 44 -0.59 16.43 -3.07
C THR A 44 -1.70 17.46 -2.90
N THR A 45 -1.33 18.72 -2.78
CA THR A 45 -2.25 19.86 -2.67
C THR A 45 -1.80 20.99 -3.59
N GLY A 46 -2.71 21.89 -3.96
CA GLY A 46 -2.37 23.08 -4.76
C GLY A 46 -2.14 22.85 -6.26
N LEU A 47 -2.23 21.61 -6.74
CA LEU A 47 -2.28 21.29 -8.17
C LEU A 47 -3.66 20.75 -8.56
N PRO A 48 -4.27 21.24 -9.66
CA PRO A 48 -5.48 20.64 -10.21
C PRO A 48 -5.23 19.19 -10.63
N GLU A 49 -6.25 18.34 -10.44
CA GLU A 49 -6.23 16.93 -10.85
C GLU A 49 -5.74 16.74 -12.29
N SER A 50 -6.26 17.54 -13.22
CA SER A 50 -5.92 17.45 -14.64
C SER A 50 -4.41 17.61 -14.90
N ARG A 51 -3.73 18.47 -14.13
CA ARG A 51 -2.26 18.65 -14.25
C ARG A 51 -1.48 17.48 -13.68
N VAL A 52 -1.95 16.91 -12.57
CA VAL A 52 -1.34 15.72 -11.95
C VAL A 52 -1.51 14.51 -12.86
N ALA A 53 -2.71 14.33 -13.43
CA ALA A 53 -3.04 13.28 -14.37
C ALA A 53 -2.19 13.34 -15.64
N GLU A 54 -2.03 14.52 -16.26
CA GLU A 54 -1.19 14.67 -17.44
C GLU A 54 0.29 14.38 -17.16
N LYS A 55 0.82 14.82 -16.01
CA LYS A 55 2.20 14.52 -15.60
C LYS A 55 2.45 13.02 -15.36
N LEU A 56 1.46 12.31 -14.83
CA LEU A 56 1.60 10.90 -14.45
C LEU A 56 1.09 9.92 -15.52
N LYS A 57 0.50 10.42 -16.61
CA LYS A 57 -0.12 9.64 -17.69
C LYS A 57 0.80 8.54 -18.23
N ASP A 58 2.06 8.85 -18.49
CA ASP A 58 3.02 7.87 -19.01
C ASP A 58 3.43 6.84 -17.96
N ILE A 59 3.58 7.26 -16.71
CA ILE A 59 3.91 6.37 -15.58
C ILE A 59 2.74 5.41 -15.33
N MET A 60 1.51 5.91 -15.30
CA MET A 60 0.30 5.10 -15.14
C MET A 60 0.12 4.09 -16.27
N LYS A 61 0.53 4.43 -17.50
CA LYS A 61 0.48 3.51 -18.65
C LYS A 61 1.58 2.45 -18.63
N LYS A 62 2.81 2.83 -18.29
CA LYS A 62 4.00 1.97 -18.38
C LYS A 62 4.24 1.12 -17.14
N SER A 63 3.89 1.63 -15.95
CA SER A 63 4.13 0.96 -14.68
C SER A 63 3.04 -0.08 -14.40
N LYS A 64 3.38 -1.36 -14.57
CA LYS A 64 2.48 -2.50 -14.25
C LYS A 64 2.58 -2.94 -12.80
N ASN A 65 3.77 -2.83 -12.20
CA ASN A 65 4.05 -3.17 -10.81
C ASN A 65 5.27 -2.36 -10.35
N PRO A 66 5.12 -1.32 -9.51
CA PRO A 66 3.88 -0.87 -8.84
C PRO A 66 2.83 -0.31 -9.81
N GLN A 67 1.55 -0.62 -9.57
CA GLN A 67 0.42 0.03 -10.23
C GLN A 67 0.26 1.44 -9.64
N VAL A 68 0.23 2.46 -10.51
CA VAL A 68 0.03 3.86 -10.10
C VAL A 68 -1.38 4.30 -10.47
N SER A 69 -2.09 4.90 -9.51
CA SER A 69 -3.42 5.46 -9.69
C SER A 69 -3.58 6.81 -8.99
N LEU A 70 -4.60 7.55 -9.38
CA LEU A 70 -4.94 8.86 -8.83
C LEU A 70 -6.30 8.80 -8.16
N LEU A 71 -6.42 9.47 -7.03
CA LEU A 71 -7.67 9.70 -6.33
C LEU A 71 -7.78 11.19 -6.04
N ALA A 72 -8.66 11.87 -6.76
CA ALA A 72 -8.92 13.29 -6.56
C ALA A 72 -10.00 13.51 -5.50
N HIS A 73 -9.73 14.44 -4.61
CA HIS A 73 -10.64 15.00 -3.63
C HIS A 73 -10.66 16.53 -3.81
N GLU A 74 -11.50 17.25 -3.06
CA GLU A 74 -11.52 18.71 -3.10
C GLU A 74 -10.14 19.29 -2.71
N ASN A 75 -9.48 19.94 -3.66
CA ASN A 75 -8.14 20.56 -3.53
C ASN A 75 -6.99 19.62 -3.14
N ILE A 76 -7.24 18.31 -3.10
CA ILE A 76 -6.26 17.28 -2.73
C ILE A 76 -6.25 16.22 -3.82
N VAL A 77 -5.06 15.82 -4.26
CA VAL A 77 -4.90 14.68 -5.18
C VAL A 77 -3.97 13.66 -4.53
N ASP A 78 -4.52 12.49 -4.22
CA ASP A 78 -3.80 11.36 -3.67
C ASP A 78 -3.27 10.48 -4.82
N ILE A 79 -1.95 10.34 -4.91
CA ILE A 79 -1.28 9.43 -5.85
C ILE A 79 -1.04 8.12 -5.12
N ARG A 80 -1.71 7.05 -5.53
CA ARG A 80 -1.58 5.73 -4.94
C ARG A 80 -0.66 4.86 -5.79
N MET A 81 0.29 4.22 -5.14
CA MET A 81 1.18 3.22 -5.74
C MET A 81 0.98 1.90 -5.02
N VAL A 82 0.69 0.83 -5.75
CA VAL A 82 0.47 -0.51 -5.20
C VAL A 82 1.41 -1.50 -5.86
N ALA A 83 2.35 -2.09 -5.12
CA ALA A 83 3.18 -3.18 -5.61
C ALA A 83 2.77 -4.51 -5.03
N LYS A 84 2.97 -5.56 -5.82
CA LYS A 84 2.93 -6.96 -5.40
C LYS A 84 4.33 -7.55 -5.58
N ALA A 85 4.86 -8.24 -4.58
CA ALA A 85 6.12 -8.94 -4.72
C ALA A 85 6.14 -10.23 -3.89
N GLY A 86 7.03 -11.15 -4.27
CA GLY A 86 7.21 -12.41 -3.54
C GLY A 86 7.95 -12.28 -2.21
N ASP A 87 8.56 -11.12 -1.95
CA ASP A 87 9.34 -10.84 -0.75
C ASP A 87 9.28 -9.36 -0.36
N GLU A 88 9.33 -9.06 0.94
CA GLU A 88 9.25 -7.69 1.46
C GLU A 88 10.42 -6.81 0.98
N LYS A 89 11.61 -7.36 0.72
CA LYS A 89 12.79 -6.59 0.26
C LYS A 89 12.64 -6.07 -1.18
N THR A 90 11.86 -6.74 -2.01
CA THR A 90 11.66 -6.31 -3.40
C THR A 90 10.88 -4.98 -3.47
N ILE A 91 10.22 -4.61 -2.38
CA ILE A 91 9.30 -3.47 -2.32
C ILE A 91 9.97 -2.17 -1.83
N GLU A 92 11.25 -2.20 -1.45
CA GLU A 92 12.02 -0.98 -1.10
C GLU A 92 12.04 0.06 -2.24
N ILE A 93 11.73 -0.36 -3.47
CA ILE A 93 11.60 0.51 -4.66
C ILE A 93 10.47 1.55 -4.51
N ILE A 94 9.37 1.25 -3.80
CA ILE A 94 8.31 2.25 -3.55
C ILE A 94 8.81 3.34 -2.59
N SER A 95 9.64 2.96 -1.60
CA SER A 95 10.19 3.87 -0.59
C SER A 95 11.25 4.82 -1.18
N ALA A 96 12.04 4.35 -2.16
CA ALA A 96 13.12 5.11 -2.77
C ALA A 96 12.64 6.28 -3.67
N PHE A 97 11.38 6.29 -4.09
CA PHE A 97 10.82 7.37 -4.92
C PHE A 97 10.64 8.70 -4.17
N ILE A 98 10.80 8.72 -2.84
CA ILE A 98 10.57 9.88 -1.98
C ILE A 98 11.80 10.82 -1.87
N PHE A 99 13.00 10.42 -2.29
CA PHE A 99 14.21 11.25 -2.10
C PHE A 99 14.53 12.25 -3.25
N ILE A 100 13.68 12.40 -4.27
CA ILE A 100 13.92 13.32 -5.40
C ILE A 100 12.77 14.33 -5.56
N THR A 101 12.30 14.94 -4.48
CA THR A 101 11.48 16.16 -4.56
C THR A 101 11.93 17.17 -3.53
#